data_AF-A0A194PUB6-F1
#
_entry.id   AF-A0A194PUB6-F1
#
_cell.length_a   1.000
_cell.length_b   1.000
_cell.length_c   1.000
_cell.angle_alpha   90.00
_cell.angle_beta   90.00
_cell.angle_gamma   90.00
#
_symmetry.space_group_name_H-M   'P 1'
#
loop_
_entity.id
_entity.type
_entity.pdbx_description
1 polymer ?
#
loop_
_entity_poly.entity_id
_entity_poly.type
_entity_poly.pdbx_seq_one_letter_code
_entity_poly.pdbx_strand_id
1 'polypeptide(L)'
;MKALNEQIQDYDYNADGRSDMLHFQFALNVPPKHAITSIVLILGIDLQLQTNCEMHMQALATINSQFVIPPSRFHYNGDLKFYQKSHLPCLKNVIDTRYNISLFNIPYKQGDFIQHILQKYFKRTATTQVKKLFSISHTGNTEVLNINIHLEVPEMHIRYQPSIMQELKWAWPQYLSLVVIFYWLFNEIKKFVFNKRLLMAWKVVPWKVR
;
A
#
# COMPACT_ATOMS: atom_id res chain seq x y z
N MET A 1 0.38 -3.05 -35.31
CA MET A 1 -0.25 -1.93 -34.58
C MET A 1 0.84 -0.96 -34.20
N LYS A 2 0.69 0.32 -34.52
CA LYS A 2 1.58 1.38 -34.03
C LYS A 2 0.75 2.32 -33.17
N ALA A 3 1.32 2.76 -32.05
CA ALA A 3 0.78 3.90 -31.31
C ALA A 3 0.99 5.15 -32.16
N LEU A 4 -0.08 5.93 -32.27
CA LEU A 4 -0.14 7.13 -33.09
C LEU A 4 0.04 8.38 -32.23
N ASN A 5 -0.47 8.33 -31.00
CA ASN A 5 -0.24 9.35 -29.98
C ASN A 5 -0.36 8.75 -28.58
N GLU A 6 0.47 9.23 -27.66
CA GLU A 6 0.51 8.84 -26.26
C GLU A 6 0.58 10.12 -25.42
N GLN A 7 -0.40 10.32 -24.55
CA GLN A 7 -0.44 11.44 -23.62
C GLN A 7 -0.68 10.90 -22.21
N ILE A 8 0.16 11.33 -21.28
CA ILE A 8 0.11 10.96 -19.87
C ILE A 8 0.05 12.26 -19.09
N GLN A 9 -0.93 12.37 -18.20
CA GLN A 9 -1.13 13.56 -17.38
C GLN A 9 -1.45 13.14 -15.96
N ASP A 10 -0.77 13.76 -15.01
CA ASP A 10 -1.01 13.58 -13.59
C ASP A 10 -1.69 14.84 -13.06
N TYR A 11 -2.79 14.65 -12.33
CA TYR A 11 -3.56 15.72 -11.74
C TYR A 11 -3.47 15.65 -10.22
N ASP A 12 -3.25 16.82 -9.61
CA ASP A 12 -3.31 17.09 -8.19
C ASP A 12 -4.44 18.10 -7.99
N TYR A 13 -5.58 17.66 -7.46
CA TYR A 13 -6.78 18.48 -7.33
C TYR A 13 -6.78 19.29 -6.04
N ASN A 14 -6.12 18.79 -4.99
CA ASN A 14 -6.08 19.41 -3.68
C ASN A 14 -4.80 20.25 -3.44
N ALA A 15 -3.87 20.24 -4.40
CA ALA A 15 -2.57 20.90 -4.36
C ALA A 15 -1.69 20.48 -3.17
N ASP A 16 -1.82 19.24 -2.71
CA ASP A 16 -1.03 18.69 -1.60
C ASP A 16 0.34 18.12 -2.03
N GLY A 17 0.62 18.19 -3.35
CA GLY A 17 1.85 17.68 -3.95
C GLY A 17 1.82 16.18 -4.24
N ARG A 18 0.66 15.52 -4.09
CA ARG A 18 0.44 14.10 -4.41
C ARG A 18 -0.47 13.99 -5.63
N SER A 19 -0.29 12.92 -6.40
CA SER A 19 -1.15 12.66 -7.55
C SER A 19 -2.47 12.07 -7.10
N ASP A 20 -3.56 12.78 -7.36
CA ASP A 20 -4.93 12.35 -7.09
C ASP A 20 -5.50 11.55 -8.26
N MET A 21 -5.11 11.88 -9.50
CA MET A 21 -5.61 11.21 -10.69
C MET A 21 -4.54 11.07 -11.77
N LEU A 22 -4.47 9.87 -12.35
CA LEU A 22 -3.60 9.53 -13.47
C LEU A 22 -4.46 9.37 -14.72
N HIS A 23 -4.19 10.21 -15.73
CA HIS A 23 -4.89 10.19 -17.00
C HIS A 23 -3.97 9.65 -18.10
N PHE A 24 -4.39 8.55 -18.74
CA PHE A 24 -3.67 7.96 -19.85
C PHE A 24 -4.53 7.97 -21.11
N GLN A 25 -4.00 8.57 -22.17
CA GLN A 25 -4.63 8.63 -23.46
C GLN A 25 -3.73 8.02 -24.53
N PHE A 26 -4.23 6.98 -25.21
CA PHE A 26 -3.53 6.28 -26.28
C PHE A 26 -4.39 6.27 -27.54
N ALA A 27 -3.75 6.47 -28.70
CA ALA A 27 -4.38 6.25 -30.00
C ALA A 27 -3.63 5.14 -30.73
N LEU A 28 -4.32 4.05 -31.05
CA LEU A 28 -3.76 2.87 -31.72
C LEU A 28 -4.31 2.76 -33.14
N ASN A 29 -3.41 2.64 -34.12
CA ASN A 29 -3.82 2.37 -35.50
C ASN A 29 -4.03 0.86 -35.72
N VAL A 30 -5.24 0.50 -36.12
CA VAL A 30 -5.69 -0.87 -36.36
C VAL A 30 -5.70 -1.13 -37.88
N PRO A 31 -4.96 -2.12 -38.39
CA PRO A 31 -4.99 -2.45 -39.80
C PRO A 31 -6.43 -2.86 -40.24
N PRO A 32 -6.89 -2.45 -41.43
CA PRO A 32 -8.29 -2.60 -41.86
C PRO A 32 -8.79 -4.06 -42.00
N LYS A 33 -7.90 -5.05 -41.89
CA LYS A 33 -8.22 -6.48 -41.92
C LYS A 33 -8.30 -7.15 -40.54
N HIS A 34 -8.01 -6.40 -39.47
CA HIS A 34 -7.93 -6.94 -38.11
C HIS A 34 -8.94 -6.22 -37.22
N ALA A 35 -9.63 -6.97 -36.37
CA ALA A 35 -10.56 -6.45 -35.39
C ALA A 35 -10.06 -6.76 -33.98
N ILE A 36 -10.24 -5.80 -33.07
CA ILE A 36 -9.82 -5.95 -31.68
C ILE A 36 -10.95 -6.61 -30.89
N THR A 37 -10.69 -7.81 -30.38
CA THR A 37 -11.65 -8.58 -29.55
C THR A 37 -11.42 -8.38 -28.06
N SER A 38 -10.18 -8.13 -27.65
CA SER A 38 -9.83 -7.90 -26.24
C SER A 38 -8.60 -7.03 -26.13
N ILE A 39 -8.49 -6.36 -24.99
CA ILE A 39 -7.33 -5.55 -24.61
C ILE A 39 -6.89 -5.98 -23.23
N VAL A 40 -5.59 -6.23 -23.10
CA VAL A 40 -4.90 -6.38 -21.82
C VAL A 40 -3.85 -5.28 -21.78
N LEU A 41 -4.05 -4.33 -20.87
CA LEU A 41 -3.14 -3.22 -20.65
C LEU A 41 -2.45 -3.39 -19.30
N ILE A 42 -1.13 -3.23 -19.32
CA ILE A 42 -0.28 -3.29 -18.13
C ILE A 42 0.52 -2.01 -18.10
N LEU A 43 0.17 -1.12 -17.19
CA LEU A 43 0.85 0.15 -16.97
C LEU A 43 1.82 -0.01 -15.80
N GLY A 44 3.10 0.29 -16.04
CA GLY A 44 4.07 0.42 -14.97
C GLY A 44 3.96 1.79 -14.33
N ILE A 45 3.72 1.84 -13.02
CA ILE A 45 3.60 3.07 -12.26
C ILE A 45 4.73 3.10 -11.24
N ASP A 46 5.43 4.21 -11.15
CA ASP A 46 6.40 4.40 -10.08
C ASP A 46 5.67 4.91 -8.84
N LEU A 47 5.66 4.13 -7.75
CA LEU A 47 4.89 4.42 -6.55
C LEU A 47 5.84 4.71 -5.40
N GLN A 48 5.70 5.92 -4.83
CA GLN A 48 6.44 6.36 -3.67
C GLN A 48 5.48 6.64 -2.51
N LEU A 49 5.71 5.99 -1.37
CA LEU A 49 5.03 6.27 -0.11
C LEU A 49 5.90 7.21 0.71
N GLN A 50 5.41 8.41 1.01
CA GLN A 50 6.11 9.45 1.78
C GLN A 50 5.46 9.66 3.16
N THR A 51 5.18 8.57 3.88
CA THR A 51 4.54 8.61 5.21
C THR A 51 5.50 8.13 6.29
N ASN A 52 5.01 7.70 7.47
CA ASN A 52 5.82 7.06 8.51
C ASN A 52 6.60 5.83 8.03
N CYS A 53 6.19 5.26 6.88
CA CYS A 53 6.90 4.20 6.19
C CYS A 53 7.25 4.67 4.79
N GLU A 54 8.52 5.01 4.58
CA GLU A 54 9.01 5.39 3.27
C GLU A 54 9.27 4.12 2.44
N MET A 55 8.64 4.05 1.27
CA MET A 55 8.83 2.94 0.34
C MET A 55 8.82 3.46 -1.08
N HIS A 56 9.69 2.87 -1.90
CA HIS A 56 9.71 3.09 -3.32
C HIS A 56 9.54 1.75 -4.03
N MET A 57 8.52 1.64 -4.87
CA MET A 57 8.25 0.42 -5.62
C MET A 57 7.75 0.70 -7.02
N GLN A 58 8.13 -0.16 -7.95
CA GLN A 58 7.44 -0.21 -9.23
C GLN A 58 6.15 -1.00 -9.08
N ALA A 59 5.03 -0.28 -9.18
CA ALA A 59 3.68 -0.78 -9.17
C ALA A 59 3.19 -1.11 -10.60
N LEU A 60 2.13 -1.91 -10.68
CA LEU A 60 1.43 -2.22 -11.94
C LEU A 60 -0.05 -1.87 -11.82
N ALA A 61 -0.58 -1.20 -12.83
CA ALA A 61 -2.00 -1.09 -13.07
C ALA A 61 -2.38 -2.01 -14.24
N THR A 62 -3.17 -3.04 -13.93
CA THR A 62 -3.58 -4.06 -14.90
C THR A 62 -5.05 -3.87 -15.25
N ILE A 63 -5.33 -3.66 -16.53
CA ILE A 63 -6.69 -3.46 -17.04
C ILE A 63 -6.94 -4.52 -18.12
N ASN A 64 -7.99 -5.30 -17.96
CA ASN A 64 -8.44 -6.27 -18.94
C ASN A 64 -9.88 -5.96 -19.36
N SER A 65 -10.12 -5.96 -20.66
CA SER A 65 -11.47 -5.81 -21.21
C SER A 65 -11.65 -6.69 -22.44
N GLN A 66 -12.81 -7.31 -22.53
CA GLN A 66 -13.23 -8.10 -23.69
C GLN A 66 -14.39 -7.37 -24.36
N PHE A 67 -14.39 -7.36 -25.68
CA PHE A 67 -15.37 -6.66 -26.50
C PHE A 67 -16.10 -7.66 -27.38
N VAL A 68 -17.43 -7.61 -27.34
CA VAL A 68 -18.29 -8.39 -28.25
C VAL A 68 -18.28 -7.77 -29.65
N ILE A 69 -18.17 -6.44 -29.71
CA ILE A 69 -18.14 -5.66 -30.95
C ILE A 69 -16.83 -4.85 -30.96
N PRO A 70 -16.09 -4.82 -32.09
CA PRO A 70 -14.83 -4.08 -32.17
C PRO A 70 -14.98 -2.60 -31.78
N PRO A 71 -14.25 -2.12 -30.76
CA PRO A 71 -14.37 -0.75 -30.30
C PRO A 71 -13.58 0.22 -31.19
N SER A 72 -14.12 1.42 -31.40
CA SER A 72 -13.39 2.58 -31.91
C SER A 72 -12.88 3.48 -30.78
N ARG A 73 -13.58 3.45 -29.63
CA ARG A 73 -13.19 4.18 -28.42
C ARG A 73 -13.41 3.33 -27.19
N PHE A 74 -12.47 3.38 -26.26
CA PHE A 74 -12.53 2.68 -24.98
C PHE A 74 -12.27 3.66 -23.84
N HIS A 75 -13.25 3.80 -22.97
CA HIS A 75 -13.16 4.58 -21.74
C HIS A 75 -13.09 3.65 -20.54
N TYR A 76 -12.16 3.91 -19.64
CA TYR A 76 -12.00 3.16 -18.41
C TYR A 76 -11.80 4.11 -17.23
N ASN A 77 -12.61 3.96 -16.20
CA ASN A 77 -12.50 4.70 -14.95
C ASN A 77 -12.36 3.69 -13.81
N GLY A 78 -11.37 3.89 -12.94
CA GLY A 78 -11.13 3.01 -11.81
C GLY A 78 -10.30 3.64 -10.72
N ASP A 79 -10.28 2.99 -9.56
CA ASP A 79 -9.42 3.37 -8.45
C ASP A 79 -8.13 2.55 -8.48
N LEU A 80 -6.97 3.19 -8.33
CA LEU A 80 -5.71 2.51 -8.07
C LEU A 80 -5.53 2.29 -6.57
N LYS A 81 -5.79 1.06 -6.11
CA LYS A 81 -5.70 0.73 -4.68
C LYS A 81 -4.42 -0.01 -4.34
N PHE A 82 -3.84 0.34 -3.21
CA PHE A 82 -2.72 -0.38 -2.60
C PHE A 82 -3.25 -1.59 -1.83
N TYR A 83 -2.77 -2.77 -2.22
CA TYR A 83 -3.12 -4.05 -1.63
C TYR A 83 -1.89 -4.66 -0.94
N GLN A 84 -1.99 -4.78 0.39
CA GLN A 84 -0.96 -5.37 1.24
C GLN A 84 -1.45 -6.71 1.81
N LYS A 85 -0.65 -7.77 1.64
CA LYS A 85 -0.89 -9.09 2.23
C LYS A 85 -0.33 -9.20 3.64
N SER A 86 0.74 -8.46 3.92
CA SER A 86 1.40 -8.41 5.22
C SER A 86 1.62 -6.96 5.63
N HIS A 87 1.81 -6.75 6.93
CA HIS A 87 2.27 -5.47 7.46
C HIS A 87 3.61 -5.10 6.81
N LEU A 88 3.78 -3.81 6.51
CA LEU A 88 5.04 -3.31 5.99
C LEU A 88 6.09 -3.26 7.10
N PRO A 89 7.30 -3.83 6.89
CA PRO A 89 8.38 -3.75 7.85
C PRO A 89 9.03 -2.36 7.74
N CYS A 90 8.51 -1.41 8.50
CA CYS A 90 8.94 -0.02 8.42
C CYS A 90 10.05 0.23 9.43
N LEU A 91 11.22 0.60 8.92
CA LEU A 91 12.38 0.98 9.71
C LEU A 91 12.51 2.50 9.68
N LYS A 92 12.81 3.10 10.83
CA LYS A 92 12.95 4.55 10.93
C LYS A 92 14.14 5.00 10.08
N ASN A 93 13.93 6.02 9.24
CA ASN A 93 14.92 6.62 8.34
C ASN A 93 15.48 5.65 7.27
N VAL A 94 14.75 4.60 6.90
CA VAL A 94 15.15 3.67 5.84
C VAL A 94 14.05 3.62 4.80
N ILE A 95 14.41 3.91 3.56
CA ILE A 95 13.51 3.77 2.41
C ILE A 95 13.50 2.31 1.98
N ASP A 96 12.33 1.69 2.01
CA ASP A 96 12.16 0.32 1.50
C ASP A 96 12.13 0.33 -0.03
N THR A 97 13.21 -0.19 -0.64
CA THR A 97 13.38 -0.27 -2.10
C THR A 97 13.29 -1.71 -2.63
N ARG A 98 12.83 -2.68 -1.82
CA ARG A 98 12.80 -4.11 -2.19
C ARG A 98 12.06 -4.39 -3.50
N TYR A 99 11.10 -3.55 -3.85
CA TYR A 99 10.27 -3.67 -5.05
C TYR A 99 10.57 -2.61 -6.12
N ASN A 100 11.64 -1.81 -5.94
CA ASN A 100 12.14 -0.88 -6.95
C ASN A 100 13.04 -1.60 -7.97
N ILE A 101 12.45 -2.54 -8.70
CA ILE A 101 13.10 -3.25 -9.79
C ILE A 101 12.22 -3.20 -11.02
N SER A 102 12.84 -2.97 -12.19
CA SER A 102 12.12 -2.97 -13.46
C SER A 102 11.46 -4.33 -13.70
N LEU A 103 10.13 -4.34 -13.75
CA LEU A 103 9.33 -5.52 -14.07
C LEU A 103 9.38 -5.89 -15.56
N PHE A 104 9.80 -4.96 -16.41
CA PHE A 104 9.83 -5.16 -17.87
C PHE A 104 11.21 -5.59 -18.40
N ASN A 105 12.29 -5.42 -17.62
CA ASN A 105 13.66 -5.76 -18.04
C ASN A 105 14.15 -7.13 -17.51
N ILE A 106 13.26 -8.13 -17.44
CA ILE A 106 13.57 -9.44 -16.87
C ILE A 106 14.09 -10.37 -17.98
N PRO A 107 15.24 -11.06 -17.82
CA PRO A 107 15.74 -12.00 -18.82
C PRO A 107 14.73 -13.14 -19.01
N TYR A 108 14.08 -13.15 -20.16
CA TYR A 108 13.00 -14.06 -20.48
C TYR A 108 13.52 -15.27 -21.27
N LYS A 109 13.34 -16.48 -20.74
CA LYS A 109 13.88 -17.71 -21.36
C LYS A 109 12.86 -18.41 -22.28
N GLN A 110 11.56 -18.51 -21.92
CA GLN A 110 10.49 -19.06 -22.80
C GLN A 110 9.08 -19.01 -22.19
N GLY A 111 8.01 -18.85 -23.01
CA GLY A 111 6.57 -18.89 -22.65
C GLY A 111 5.76 -17.60 -22.95
N ASP A 112 4.68 -17.33 -22.19
CA ASP A 112 3.99 -16.03 -22.14
C ASP A 112 4.68 -15.03 -21.17
N PHE A 113 5.22 -13.94 -21.72
CA PHE A 113 5.87 -12.85 -20.98
C PHE A 113 4.91 -12.13 -20.02
N ILE A 114 3.67 -11.92 -20.44
CA ILE A 114 2.66 -11.20 -19.64
C ILE A 114 2.34 -12.00 -18.38
N GLN A 115 2.04 -13.30 -18.55
CA GLN A 115 1.76 -14.19 -17.44
C GLN A 115 2.94 -14.24 -16.44
N HIS A 116 4.17 -14.29 -16.94
CA HIS A 116 5.37 -14.29 -16.09
C HIS A 116 5.49 -13.02 -15.24
N ILE A 117 5.31 -11.84 -15.84
CA ILE A 117 5.34 -10.56 -15.13
C ILE A 117 4.26 -10.52 -14.05
N LEU A 118 3.01 -10.86 -14.41
CA LEU A 118 1.89 -10.82 -13.48
C LEU A 118 2.09 -11.80 -12.32
N GLN A 119 2.54 -13.02 -12.58
CA GLN A 119 2.83 -13.99 -11.53
C GLN A 119 3.93 -13.51 -10.59
N LYS A 120 5.02 -12.93 -11.12
CA LYS A 120 6.10 -12.37 -10.30
C LYS A 120 5.62 -11.19 -9.47
N TYR A 121 4.79 -10.33 -10.05
CA TYR A 121 4.23 -9.17 -9.37
C TYR A 121 3.26 -9.57 -8.25
N PHE A 122 2.29 -10.44 -8.53
CA PHE A 122 1.30 -10.87 -7.53
C PHE A 122 1.87 -11.79 -6.45
N LYS A 123 3.10 -12.31 -6.60
CA LYS A 123 3.83 -12.99 -5.51
C LYS A 123 4.34 -12.03 -4.44
N ARG A 124 4.45 -10.73 -4.73
CA ARG A 124 4.87 -9.72 -3.74
C ARG A 124 3.89 -9.61 -2.58
N THR A 125 4.37 -9.11 -1.45
CA THR A 125 3.54 -8.82 -0.27
C THR A 125 2.78 -7.51 -0.39
N ALA A 126 3.32 -6.55 -1.14
CA ALA A 126 2.70 -5.27 -1.45
C ALA A 126 2.55 -5.14 -2.97
N THR A 127 1.34 -4.80 -3.40
CA THR A 127 0.95 -4.66 -4.81
C THR A 127 -0.10 -3.56 -4.93
N THR A 128 -0.29 -3.03 -6.12
CA THR A 128 -1.47 -2.24 -6.49
C THR A 128 -2.46 -3.06 -7.29
N GLN A 129 -3.74 -2.73 -7.15
CA GLN A 129 -4.84 -3.31 -7.89
C GLN A 129 -5.74 -2.20 -8.42
N VAL A 130 -6.16 -2.33 -9.67
CA VAL A 130 -7.13 -1.41 -10.26
C VAL A 130 -8.53 -1.93 -9.96
N LYS A 131 -9.31 -1.16 -9.18
CA LYS A 131 -10.73 -1.44 -8.96
C LYS A 131 -11.53 -0.71 -10.04
N LYS A 132 -12.12 -1.46 -10.97
CA LYS A 132 -13.01 -0.90 -11.99
C LYS A 132 -14.20 -0.19 -11.32
N LEU A 133 -14.35 1.09 -11.58
CA LEU A 133 -15.58 1.84 -11.29
C LEU A 133 -16.53 1.72 -12.48
N PHE A 134 -16.02 2.03 -13.67
CA PHE A 134 -16.82 2.11 -14.87
C PHE A 134 -15.98 1.86 -16.14
N SER A 135 -16.61 1.34 -17.18
CA SER A 135 -15.96 1.21 -18.48
C SER A 135 -17.00 1.16 -19.60
N ILE A 136 -16.76 1.93 -20.67
CA ILE A 136 -17.58 1.96 -21.88
C ILE A 136 -16.69 1.71 -23.09
N SER A 137 -17.21 0.94 -24.04
CA SER A 137 -16.73 0.90 -25.42
C SER A 137 -17.74 1.54 -26.37
N HIS A 138 -17.28 2.39 -27.26
CA HIS A 138 -18.07 2.90 -28.38
C HIS A 138 -17.68 2.20 -29.67
N THR A 139 -18.67 1.99 -30.53
CA THR A 139 -18.50 1.46 -31.88
C THR A 139 -18.40 2.63 -32.87
N GLY A 140 -17.72 2.42 -34.00
CA GLY A 140 -17.52 3.45 -35.01
C GLY A 140 -16.47 3.02 -36.03
N ASN A 141 -15.73 3.98 -36.60
CA ASN A 141 -14.59 3.65 -37.45
C ASN A 141 -13.53 2.90 -36.63
N THR A 142 -13.29 1.63 -36.99
CA THR A 142 -12.37 0.73 -36.28
C THR A 142 -10.92 0.87 -36.74
N GLU A 143 -10.62 1.75 -37.70
CA GLU A 143 -9.25 2.03 -38.16
C GLU A 143 -8.37 2.61 -37.05
N VAL A 144 -8.97 3.39 -36.14
CA VAL A 144 -8.26 3.96 -34.99
C VAL A 144 -9.02 3.63 -33.71
N LEU A 145 -8.31 3.04 -32.75
CA LEU A 145 -8.81 2.81 -31.41
C LEU A 145 -8.24 3.88 -30.46
N ASN A 146 -9.14 4.70 -29.91
CA ASN A 146 -8.80 5.66 -28.87
C ASN A 146 -9.07 5.07 -27.49
N ILE A 147 -8.03 4.89 -26.68
CA ILE A 147 -8.11 4.41 -25.30
C ILE A 147 -7.92 5.60 -24.38
N ASN A 148 -8.87 5.80 -23.47
CA ASN A 148 -8.82 6.84 -22.46
C ASN A 148 -9.08 6.22 -21.08
N ILE A 149 -8.10 6.35 -20.19
CA ILE A 149 -8.07 5.71 -18.90
C ILE A 149 -7.90 6.78 -17.83
N HIS A 150 -8.82 6.80 -16.88
CA HIS A 150 -8.75 7.62 -15.68
C HIS A 150 -8.58 6.68 -14.48
N LEU A 151 -7.45 6.81 -13.79
CA LEU A 151 -7.19 6.11 -12.55
C LEU A 151 -7.13 7.11 -11.42
N GLU A 152 -8.11 7.06 -10.53
CA GLU A 152 -8.11 7.86 -9.30
C GLU A 152 -7.26 7.15 -8.24
N VAL A 153 -6.48 7.90 -7.48
CA VAL A 153 -5.64 7.40 -6.40
C VAL A 153 -6.32 7.79 -5.07
N PRO A 154 -7.20 6.94 -4.52
CA PRO A 154 -7.90 7.29 -3.29
C PRO A 154 -6.96 7.27 -2.08
N GLU A 155 -7.32 8.03 -1.05
CA GLU A 155 -6.68 7.92 0.26
C GLU A 155 -6.92 6.54 0.89
N MET A 156 -5.87 5.93 1.43
CA MET A 156 -5.92 4.56 1.96
C MET A 156 -5.13 4.40 3.25
N HIS A 157 -5.62 3.53 4.13
CA HIS A 157 -4.93 3.13 5.34
C HIS A 157 -3.90 2.03 5.06
N ILE A 158 -2.62 2.37 5.25
CA ILE A 158 -1.50 1.44 5.12
C ILE A 158 -1.13 0.90 6.50
N ARG A 159 -0.95 -0.41 6.61
CA ARG A 159 -0.64 -1.08 7.88
C ARG A 159 0.85 -1.38 7.92
N TYR A 160 1.51 -0.89 8.96
CA TYR A 160 2.92 -1.17 9.21
C TYR A 160 3.12 -1.91 10.51
N GLN A 161 4.24 -2.62 10.59
CA GLN A 161 4.70 -3.22 11.83
C GLN A 161 5.42 -2.16 12.67
N PRO A 162 4.93 -1.82 13.87
CA PRO A 162 5.60 -0.85 14.72
C PRO A 162 6.94 -1.40 15.23
N SER A 163 7.86 -0.48 15.53
CA SER A 163 9.13 -0.82 16.18
C SER A 163 8.93 -1.07 17.68
N ILE A 164 9.77 -1.89 18.30
CA ILE A 164 9.77 -2.14 19.76
C ILE A 164 9.77 -0.82 20.55
N MET A 165 10.54 0.18 20.10
CA MET A 165 10.59 1.49 20.74
C MET A 165 9.23 2.22 20.66
N GLN A 166 8.51 2.05 19.57
CA GLN A 166 7.19 2.63 19.38
C GLN A 166 6.13 1.91 20.21
N GLU A 167 6.22 0.58 20.34
CA GLU A 167 5.37 -0.20 21.24
C GLU A 167 5.62 0.19 22.71
N LEU A 168 6.89 0.37 23.12
CA LEU A 168 7.24 0.81 24.47
C LEU A 168 6.68 2.20 24.80
N LYS A 169 6.65 3.11 23.81
CA LYS A 169 6.00 4.43 23.92
C LYS A 169 4.49 4.33 24.15
N TRP A 170 3.83 3.25 23.78
CA TRP A 170 2.41 3.03 24.07
C TRP A 170 2.18 2.18 25.33
N ALA A 171 3.16 1.37 25.71
CA ALA A 171 3.07 0.50 26.88
C ALA A 171 3.31 1.23 28.22
N TRP A 172 4.03 2.35 28.25
CA TRP A 172 4.36 3.03 29.53
C TRP A 172 3.15 3.44 30.40
N PRO A 173 2.00 3.90 29.88
CA PRO A 173 0.86 4.25 30.74
C PRO A 173 0.21 3.00 31.35
N GLN A 174 0.23 1.88 30.61
CA GLN A 174 -0.27 0.59 31.09
C GLN A 174 0.63 0.07 32.21
N TYR A 175 1.95 0.17 32.05
CA TYR A 175 2.91 -0.19 33.08
C TYR A 175 2.74 0.67 34.34
N LEU A 176 2.59 1.98 34.19
CA LEU A 176 2.39 2.90 35.32
C LEU A 176 1.11 2.56 36.10
N SER A 177 0.02 2.23 35.40
CA SER A 177 -1.24 1.81 36.01
C SER A 177 -1.08 0.54 36.85
N LEU A 178 -0.34 -0.46 36.35
CA LEU A 178 -0.04 -1.68 37.09
C LEU A 178 0.83 -1.41 38.32
N VAL A 179 1.86 -0.57 38.17
CA VAL A 179 2.76 -0.21 39.28
C VAL A 179 2.00 0.39 40.46
N VAL A 180 1.00 1.25 40.22
CA VAL A 180 0.19 1.84 41.30
C VAL A 180 -0.56 0.77 42.10
N ILE A 181 -1.19 -0.19 41.42
CA ILE A 181 -1.94 -1.29 42.05
C ILE A 181 -0.99 -2.18 42.85
N PHE A 182 0.14 -2.58 42.25
CA PHE A 182 1.13 -3.40 42.94
C PHE A 182 1.74 -2.67 44.14
N TYR A 183 2.05 -1.38 44.02
CA TYR A 183 2.57 -0.57 45.12
C TYR A 183 1.60 -0.53 46.30
N TRP A 184 0.30 -0.33 46.03
CA TRP A 184 -0.73 -0.37 47.06
C TRP A 184 -0.83 -1.76 47.71
N LEU A 185 -0.87 -2.83 46.90
CA LEU A 185 -0.92 -4.21 47.38
C LEU A 185 0.28 -4.56 48.27
N PHE A 186 1.50 -4.24 47.84
CA PHE A 186 2.71 -4.47 48.63
C PHE A 186 2.70 -3.68 49.94
N ASN A 187 2.14 -2.47 49.95
CA ASN A 187 2.01 -1.69 51.17
C ASN A 187 1.06 -2.35 52.16
N GLU A 188 -0.07 -2.89 51.70
CA GLU A 188 -1.01 -3.65 52.54
C GLU A 188 -0.41 -4.96 53.04
N ILE A 189 0.30 -5.71 52.20
CA ILE A 189 1.01 -6.93 52.62
C ILE A 189 2.08 -6.59 53.67
N LYS A 190 2.88 -5.52 53.47
CA LYS A 190 3.87 -5.08 54.46
C LYS A 190 3.19 -4.77 55.80
N LYS A 191 2.14 -3.94 55.79
CA LYS A 191 1.37 -3.63 57.02
C LYS A 191 0.86 -4.91 57.69
N PHE A 192 0.34 -5.86 56.94
CA PHE A 192 -0.14 -7.13 57.47
C PHE A 192 0.98 -7.95 58.15
N VAL A 193 2.12 -8.10 57.46
CA VAL A 193 3.29 -8.85 57.98
C VAL A 193 3.85 -8.22 59.25
N PHE A 194 4.00 -6.89 59.28
CA PHE A 194 4.50 -6.18 60.47
C PHE A 194 3.49 -6.17 61.61
N ASN A 195 2.18 -6.02 61.34
CA ASN A 195 1.14 -6.04 62.37
C ASN A 195 0.99 -7.43 63.02
N LYS A 196 1.10 -8.50 62.22
CA LYS A 196 1.00 -9.88 62.72
C LYS A 196 2.33 -10.43 63.25
N ARG A 197 3.40 -9.63 63.31
CA ARG A 197 4.75 -10.03 63.78
C ARG A 197 5.25 -11.34 63.14
N LEU A 198 4.97 -11.54 61.85
CA LEU A 198 5.42 -12.73 61.11
C LEU A 198 6.93 -12.71 60.87
N LEU A 199 7.56 -11.54 60.98
CA LEU A 199 9.02 -11.35 60.93
C LEU A 199 9.48 -10.60 62.17
N MET A 200 10.63 -11.01 62.71
CA MET A 200 11.28 -10.37 63.85
C MET A 200 11.99 -9.09 63.36
N ALA A 201 11.21 -8.04 63.15
CA ALA A 201 11.71 -6.77 62.63
C ALA A 201 11.31 -5.63 63.57
N TRP A 202 12.29 -4.79 63.92
CA TRP A 202 12.11 -3.63 64.79
C TRP A 202 11.95 -2.37 63.93
N LYS A 203 10.89 -1.59 64.18
CA LYS A 203 10.68 -0.29 63.52
C LYS A 203 11.69 0.70 64.09
N VAL A 204 12.77 0.97 63.37
CA VAL A 204 13.70 2.05 63.72
C VAL A 204 13.06 3.36 63.27
N VAL A 205 12.63 4.17 64.24
CA VAL A 205 12.14 5.53 64.00
C VAL A 205 13.29 6.48 64.31
N PRO A 206 13.92 7.14 63.31
CA PRO A 206 15.21 7.79 63.49
C PRO A 206 15.19 9.03 64.39
N TRP A 207 14.01 9.55 64.76
CA TRP A 207 13.86 10.82 65.49
C TRP A 207 13.58 10.69 66.98
N LYS A 208 13.41 9.48 67.53
CA LYS A 208 13.20 9.31 68.97
C LYS A 208 14.54 9.03 69.65
N VAL A 209 15.24 10.10 69.99
CA VAL A 209 16.41 10.05 70.88
C VAL A 209 15.93 9.60 72.27
N ARG A 210 16.74 8.75 72.87
CA ARG A 210 16.52 7.92 74.06
C ARG A 210 16.09 8.71 75.29
#